data_AF-A0A5D0HJB9-F1
#
_entry.id   AF-A0A5D0HJB9-F1
#
_cell.length_a   1.000
_cell.length_b   1.000
_cell.length_c   1.000
_cell.angle_alpha   90.00
_cell.angle_beta   90.00
_cell.angle_gamma   90.00
#
_symmetry.space_group_name_H-M   'P 1'
#
loop_
_entity.id
_entity.type
_entity.pdbx_description
1 polymer ?
#
loop_
_entity_poly.entity_id
_entity_poly.type
_entity_poly.pdbx_seq_one_letter_code
_entity_poly.pdbx_strand_id
1 'polypeptide(L)'
;MYEVILNLHSYWAYLVLVILIIAVFNAIIKGSKEYSPQDFRIALFTLILSHVQLLIGLVLYFVSPRFDLWSELGGGVMSNSLARLYLVEHPFVNILAIALITIGYSKHKKMLTSKAKHKKIAVFYSIALVLLLSRIPWSTWMG
;
A
#
# COMPACT_ATOMS: atom_id res chain seq x y z
N MET A 1 -7.00 -4.29 -22.97
CA MET A 1 -5.82 -4.51 -22.10
C MET A 1 -5.90 -3.67 -20.83
N TYR A 2 -6.09 -2.35 -20.94
CA TYR A 2 -6.27 -1.44 -19.79
C TYR A 2 -7.31 -1.91 -18.76
N GLU A 3 -8.56 -2.15 -19.18
CA GLU A 3 -9.67 -2.56 -18.29
C GLU A 3 -9.37 -3.82 -17.47
N VAL A 4 -8.71 -4.81 -18.09
CA VAL A 4 -8.34 -6.07 -17.41
C VAL A 4 -7.33 -5.79 -16.30
N ILE A 5 -6.33 -4.94 -16.57
CA ILE A 5 -5.30 -4.59 -15.59
C ILE A 5 -5.88 -3.68 -14.49
N LEU A 6 -6.78 -2.76 -14.85
CA LEU A 6 -7.49 -1.89 -13.90
C LEU A 6 -8.32 -2.72 -12.90
N ASN A 7 -9.09 -3.68 -13.40
CA ASN A 7 -9.88 -4.58 -12.56
C ASN A 7 -8.97 -5.43 -11.68
N LEU A 8 -7.92 -6.03 -12.25
CA LEU A 8 -6.94 -6.80 -11.49
C LEU A 8 -6.32 -5.98 -10.35
N HIS A 9 -5.87 -4.75 -10.65
CA HIS A 9 -5.27 -3.86 -9.67
C HIS A 9 -6.26 -3.51 -8.55
N SER A 10 -7.52 -3.28 -8.89
CA SER A 10 -8.55 -2.89 -7.92
C SER A 10 -8.92 -4.06 -7.00
N TYR A 11 -9.22 -5.24 -7.55
CA TYR A 11 -9.49 -6.42 -6.74
C TYR A 11 -8.30 -6.81 -5.86
N TRP A 12 -7.08 -6.69 -6.37
CA TRP A 12 -5.87 -6.99 -5.60
C TRP A 12 -5.63 -5.98 -4.47
N ALA A 13 -5.95 -4.70 -4.66
CA ALA A 13 -5.85 -3.71 -3.58
C ALA A 13 -6.81 -4.03 -2.43
N TYR A 14 -8.03 -4.52 -2.68
CA TYR A 14 -8.92 -4.96 -1.60
C TYR A 14 -8.27 -6.07 -0.75
N LEU A 15 -7.65 -7.06 -1.39
CA LEU A 15 -6.91 -8.12 -0.70
C LEU A 15 -5.76 -7.56 0.14
N VAL A 16 -4.99 -6.63 -0.41
CA VAL A 16 -3.87 -5.96 0.27
C VAL A 16 -4.33 -5.15 1.46
N LEU A 17 -5.42 -4.38 1.31
CA LEU A 17 -5.99 -3.60 2.40
C LEU A 17 -6.48 -4.50 3.53
N VAL A 18 -7.19 -5.59 3.22
CA VAL A 18 -7.67 -6.54 4.23
C VAL A 18 -6.50 -7.15 5.00
N ILE A 19 -5.47 -7.67 4.33
CA ILE A 19 -4.34 -8.29 5.03
C ILE A 19 -3.53 -7.26 5.84
N LEU A 20 -3.37 -6.03 5.33
CA LEU A 20 -2.68 -4.95 6.04
C LEU A 20 -3.44 -4.53 7.30
N ILE A 21 -4.77 -4.40 7.22
CA ILE A 21 -5.64 -4.14 8.36
C ILE A 21 -5.50 -5.24 9.40
N ILE A 22 -5.58 -6.51 8.98
CA ILE A 22 -5.37 -7.66 9.88
C ILE A 22 -3.99 -7.58 10.54
N ALA A 23 -2.93 -7.27 9.79
CA ALA A 23 -1.57 -7.15 10.32
C ALA A 23 -1.45 -6.04 11.39
N VAL A 24 -2.08 -4.88 11.15
CA VAL A 24 -2.12 -3.76 12.09
C VAL A 24 -2.86 -4.15 13.37
N PHE A 25 -4.11 -4.61 13.26
CA PHE A 25 -4.91 -4.98 14.43
C PHE A 25 -4.28 -6.13 15.22
N ASN A 26 -3.78 -7.15 14.52
CA ASN A 26 -3.09 -8.26 15.15
C ASN A 26 -1.86 -7.81 15.95
N ALA A 27 -1.06 -6.89 15.39
CA ALA A 27 0.12 -6.35 16.07
C ALA A 27 -0.24 -5.47 17.28
N ILE A 28 -1.34 -4.71 17.23
CA ILE A 28 -1.81 -3.88 18.34
C ILE A 28 -2.36 -4.75 19.47
N ILE A 29 -3.29 -5.67 19.16
CA ILE A 29 -3.98 -6.51 20.15
C ILE A 29 -3.02 -7.50 20.83
N LYS A 30 -2.10 -8.10 20.06
CA LYS A 30 -1.14 -9.07 20.58
C LYS A 30 0.15 -8.43 21.09
N GLY A 31 0.23 -7.10 21.22
CA GLY A 31 1.48 -6.40 21.57
C GLY A 31 2.12 -6.80 22.91
N SER A 32 1.37 -7.43 23.81
CA SER A 32 1.85 -7.99 25.08
C SER A 32 2.01 -9.52 25.06
N LYS A 33 1.56 -10.19 24.00
CA LYS A 33 1.60 -11.65 23.84
C LYS A 33 2.89 -12.09 23.15
N GLU A 34 3.15 -13.40 23.18
CA GLU A 34 4.27 -13.97 22.43
C GLU A 34 4.08 -13.81 20.92
N TYR A 35 5.20 -13.55 20.23
CA TYR A 35 5.20 -13.41 18.78
C TYR A 35 5.19 -14.78 18.13
N SER A 36 4.07 -15.13 17.52
CA SER A 36 3.83 -16.46 16.97
C SER A 36 4.26 -16.57 15.49
N PRO A 37 4.46 -17.80 14.97
CA PRO A 37 4.66 -18.02 13.54
C PRO A 37 3.51 -17.54 12.65
N GLN A 38 2.30 -17.41 13.20
CA GLN A 38 1.17 -16.83 12.48
C GLN A 38 1.36 -15.32 12.28
N ASP A 39 1.81 -14.60 13.30
CA ASP A 39 2.07 -13.15 13.23
C ASP A 39 3.17 -12.85 12.19
N PHE A 40 4.20 -13.70 12.16
CA PHE A 40 5.24 -13.64 11.14
C PHE A 40 4.70 -13.78 9.71
N ARG A 41 3.85 -14.79 9.48
CA ARG A 41 3.26 -15.04 8.15
C ARG A 41 2.34 -13.91 7.71
N ILE A 42 1.54 -13.34 8.62
CA ILE A 42 0.67 -12.19 8.32
C ILE A 42 1.52 -10.99 7.86
N ALA A 43 2.61 -10.68 8.57
CA ALA A 43 3.51 -9.60 8.18
C ALA A 43 4.20 -9.88 6.82
N LEU A 44 4.65 -11.12 6.59
CA LEU A 44 5.27 -11.54 5.34
C LEU A 44 4.28 -11.45 4.15
N PHE A 45 3.06 -11.93 4.29
CA PHE A 45 2.06 -11.84 3.24
C PHE A 45 1.67 -10.39 2.95
N THR A 46 1.54 -9.56 3.98
CA THR A 46 1.32 -8.11 3.80
C THR A 46 2.42 -7.49 2.95
N LEU A 47 3.69 -7.82 3.25
CA LEU A 47 4.83 -7.37 2.45
C LEU A 47 4.71 -7.81 0.99
N ILE A 48 4.58 -9.11 0.75
CA ILE A 48 4.57 -9.68 -0.61
C ILE A 48 3.41 -9.12 -1.43
N LEU A 49 2.19 -9.18 -0.89
CA LEU A 49 0.98 -8.73 -1.59
C LEU A 49 1.05 -7.24 -1.93
N SER A 50 1.59 -6.41 -1.02
CA SER A 50 1.78 -4.97 -1.27
C SER A 50 2.80 -4.68 -2.37
N HIS A 51 3.86 -5.48 -2.50
CA HIS A 51 4.83 -5.33 -3.60
C HIS A 51 4.23 -5.78 -4.93
N VAL A 52 3.46 -6.88 -4.93
CA VAL A 52 2.73 -7.31 -6.14
C VAL A 52 1.74 -6.22 -6.57
N GLN A 53 1.02 -5.60 -5.63
CA GLN A 53 0.15 -4.46 -5.91
C GLN A 53 0.89 -3.28 -6.55
N LEU A 54 2.10 -2.97 -6.07
CA LEU A 54 2.93 -1.93 -6.65
C LEU A 54 3.28 -2.23 -8.09
N LEU A 55 3.69 -3.47 -8.37
CA LEU A 55 4.08 -3.88 -9.73
C LEU A 55 2.88 -3.82 -10.68
N ILE A 56 1.72 -4.34 -10.27
CA ILE A 56 0.48 -4.25 -11.04
C ILE A 56 0.11 -2.77 -11.27
N GLY A 57 0.22 -1.94 -10.22
CA GLY A 57 -0.07 -0.50 -10.28
C GLY A 57 0.87 0.27 -11.20
N LEU A 58 2.15 -0.10 -11.24
CA LEU A 58 3.13 0.49 -12.12
C LEU A 58 2.84 0.15 -13.59
N VAL A 59 2.48 -1.10 -13.87
CA VAL A 59 2.02 -1.49 -15.21
C VAL A 59 0.77 -0.71 -15.59
N LEU A 60 -0.22 -0.64 -14.69
CA LEU A 60 -1.47 0.12 -14.90
C LEU A 60 -1.19 1.60 -15.18
N TYR A 61 -0.23 2.20 -14.47
CA TYR A 61 0.14 3.60 -14.61
C TYR A 61 0.56 3.94 -16.04
N PHE A 62 1.38 3.09 -16.68
CA PHE A 62 1.84 3.32 -18.06
C PHE A 62 0.83 2.93 -19.13
N VAL A 63 -0.04 1.94 -18.88
CA VAL A 63 -1.04 1.50 -19.87
C VAL A 63 -2.37 2.26 -19.76
N SER A 64 -2.51 3.14 -18.76
CA SER A 64 -3.73 3.92 -18.57
C SER A 64 -3.81 5.07 -19.57
N PRO A 65 -5.00 5.35 -20.15
CA PRO A 65 -5.22 6.56 -20.95
C PRO A 65 -4.91 7.86 -20.18
N ARG A 66 -4.96 7.83 -18.84
CA ARG A 66 -4.61 8.99 -18.02
C ARG A 66 -3.14 9.37 -18.14
N PHE A 67 -2.27 8.46 -18.58
CA PHE A 67 -0.86 8.75 -18.79
C PHE A 67 -0.64 9.79 -19.89
N ASP A 68 -1.52 9.85 -20.89
CA ASP A 68 -1.46 10.81 -22.00
C ASP A 68 -1.62 12.27 -21.53
N LEU A 69 -2.24 12.49 -20.35
CA LEU A 69 -2.35 13.81 -19.72
C LEU A 69 -0.99 14.45 -19.42
N TRP A 70 0.09 13.66 -19.28
CA TRP A 70 1.45 14.21 -19.19
C TRP A 70 1.85 14.95 -20.46
N SER A 71 1.45 14.44 -21.63
CA SER A 71 1.75 15.08 -22.90
C SER A 71 0.77 16.21 -23.22
N GLU A 72 -0.50 16.09 -22.81
CA GLU A 72 -1.52 17.11 -23.06
C GLU A 72 -1.35 18.35 -22.19
N LEU A 73 -1.06 18.16 -20.90
CA LEU A 73 -1.01 19.25 -19.91
C LEU A 73 0.43 19.65 -19.54
N GLY A 74 1.43 18.78 -19.74
CA GLY A 74 2.80 19.02 -19.33
C GLY A 74 2.89 19.40 -17.84
N GLY A 75 3.50 20.55 -17.54
CA GLY A 75 3.56 21.08 -16.18
C GLY A 75 2.19 21.43 -15.57
N GLY A 76 1.15 21.59 -16.40
CA GLY A 76 -0.23 21.83 -15.98
C GLY A 76 -0.86 20.66 -15.21
N VAL A 77 -0.27 19.45 -15.26
CA VAL A 77 -0.67 18.31 -14.41
C VAL A 77 -0.65 18.70 -12.93
N MET A 78 0.31 19.51 -12.50
CA MET A 78 0.40 19.96 -11.12
C MET A 78 -0.67 20.98 -10.73
N SER A 79 -1.28 21.67 -11.69
CA SER A 79 -2.36 22.64 -11.45
C SER A 79 -3.73 21.96 -11.43
N ASN A 80 -3.92 20.91 -12.23
CA ASN A 80 -5.17 20.15 -12.28
C ASN A 80 -5.25 19.15 -11.12
N SER A 81 -6.23 19.32 -10.23
CA SER A 81 -6.38 18.50 -9.02
C SER A 81 -6.59 17.00 -9.32
N LEU A 82 -7.35 16.67 -10.37
CA LEU A 82 -7.59 15.28 -10.76
C LEU A 82 -6.33 14.66 -11.37
N ALA A 83 -5.70 15.33 -12.33
CA ALA A 83 -4.48 14.82 -12.95
C ALA A 83 -3.37 14.61 -11.91
N ARG A 84 -3.18 15.58 -11.00
CA ARG A 84 -2.21 15.49 -9.90
C ARG A 84 -2.49 14.31 -8.97
N LEU A 85 -3.76 14.06 -8.63
CA LEU A 85 -4.14 12.94 -7.76
C LEU A 85 -3.73 11.60 -8.38
N TYR A 86 -4.12 11.33 -9.63
CA TYR A 86 -3.86 10.03 -10.26
C TYR A 86 -2.41 9.86 -10.69
N LEU A 87 -1.78 10.92 -11.21
CA LEU A 87 -0.46 10.80 -11.83
C LEU A 87 0.71 10.99 -10.87
N VAL A 88 0.47 11.70 -9.76
CA VAL A 88 1.55 12.08 -8.84
C VAL A 88 1.25 11.61 -7.43
N GLU A 89 0.17 12.11 -6.82
CA GLU A 89 -0.07 11.91 -5.38
C GLU A 89 -0.35 10.44 -5.05
N HIS A 90 -1.18 9.75 -5.83
CA HIS A 90 -1.51 8.34 -5.64
C HIS A 90 -0.27 7.42 -5.78
N PRO A 91 0.45 7.39 -6.91
CA PRO A 91 1.62 6.52 -7.06
C PRO A 91 2.73 6.87 -6.06
N PHE A 92 2.95 8.16 -5.78
CA PHE A 92 3.97 8.59 -4.81
C PHE A 92 3.67 8.09 -3.39
N VAL A 93 2.43 8.29 -2.92
CA VAL A 93 2.03 7.87 -1.58
C VAL A 93 1.99 6.34 -1.46
N ASN A 94 1.63 5.61 -2.52
CA ASN A 94 1.70 4.16 -2.54
C ASN A 94 3.16 3.66 -2.37
N ILE A 95 4.11 4.24 -3.10
CA ILE A 95 5.54 3.90 -2.97
C ILE A 95 6.01 4.16 -1.53
N LEU A 96 5.65 5.31 -0.96
CA LEU A 96 6.01 5.65 0.42
C LEU A 96 5.42 4.66 1.44
N ALA A 97 4.15 4.30 1.29
CA ALA A 97 3.49 3.33 2.15
C ALA A 97 4.17 1.95 2.06
N ILE A 98 4.49 1.48 0.85
CA ILE A 98 5.16 0.20 0.64
C ILE A 98 6.59 0.22 1.19
N ALA A 99 7.32 1.32 1.05
CA ALA A 99 8.62 1.49 1.69
C ALA A 99 8.52 1.37 3.21
N LEU A 100 7.50 1.96 3.85
CA LEU A 100 7.25 1.80 5.28
C LEU A 100 6.90 0.36 5.65
N ILE A 101 6.13 -0.36 4.84
CA ILE A 101 5.85 -1.80 5.04
C ILE A 101 7.16 -2.59 5.00
N THR A 102 8.05 -2.31 4.05
CA THR A 102 9.38 -2.94 3.95
C THR A 102 10.26 -2.64 5.15
N ILE A 103 10.27 -1.40 5.62
CA ILE A 103 11.03 -0.98 6.80
C ILE A 103 10.48 -1.66 8.06
N GLY A 104 9.16 -1.67 8.25
CA GLY A 104 8.48 -2.35 9.36
C GLY A 104 8.81 -3.83 9.39
N TYR A 105 8.70 -4.50 8.24
CA TYR A 105 9.05 -5.91 8.11
C TYR A 105 10.55 -6.15 8.36
N SER A 106 11.44 -5.33 7.82
CA SER A 106 12.88 -5.53 8.00
C SER A 106 13.34 -5.28 9.43
N LYS A 107 12.74 -4.30 10.12
CA LYS A 107 13.08 -3.97 11.51
C LYS A 107 12.49 -4.98 12.50
N HIS A 108 11.26 -5.47 12.32
CA HIS A 108 10.67 -6.41 13.28
C HIS A 108 11.48 -7.70 13.40
N LYS A 109 12.01 -8.24 12.28
CA LYS A 109 12.84 -9.46 12.27
C LYS A 109 14.09 -9.36 13.15
N LYS A 110 14.64 -8.15 13.30
CA LYS A 110 15.85 -7.89 14.08
C LYS A 110 15.59 -7.68 15.57
N MET A 111 14.33 -7.68 16.01
CA MET A 111 13.99 -7.46 17.42
C MET A 111 14.06 -8.77 18.21
N LEU A 112 14.59 -8.69 19.43
CA LEU A 112 14.76 -9.86 20.31
C LEU A 112 13.49 -10.21 21.09
N THR A 113 12.70 -9.22 21.50
CA THR A 113 11.50 -9.42 22.31
C THR A 113 10.23 -9.39 21.47
N SER A 114 9.24 -10.23 21.83
CA SER A 114 7.93 -10.28 21.17
C SER A 114 7.26 -8.91 21.10
N LYS A 115 7.20 -8.21 22.25
CA LYS A 115 6.67 -6.85 22.35
C LYS A 115 7.32 -5.86 21.37
N ALA A 116 8.64 -5.93 21.19
CA ALA A 116 9.33 -5.08 20.24
C ALA A 116 9.00 -5.45 18.79
N LYS A 117 8.87 -6.75 18.47
CA LYS A 117 8.44 -7.22 17.13
C LYS A 117 7.06 -6.66 16.77
N HIS A 118 6.06 -6.87 17.63
CA HIS A 118 4.71 -6.35 17.43
C HIS A 118 4.68 -4.83 17.33
N LYS A 119 5.42 -4.11 18.20
CA LYS A 119 5.49 -2.64 18.16
C LYS A 119 6.03 -2.11 16.83
N LYS A 120 7.05 -2.75 16.23
CA LYS A 120 7.57 -2.32 14.93
C LYS A 120 6.54 -2.51 13.82
N ILE A 121 5.85 -3.65 13.78
CA ILE A 121 4.78 -3.87 12.80
C ILE A 121 3.65 -2.86 13.02
N ALA A 122 3.14 -2.73 14.25
CA ALA A 122 2.03 -1.82 14.57
C ALA A 122 2.30 -0.39 14.12
N VAL A 123 3.47 0.18 14.44
CA VAL A 123 3.80 1.56 14.07
C VAL A 123 3.92 1.73 12.55
N PHE A 124 4.78 0.95 11.90
CA PHE A 124 5.05 1.15 10.47
C PHE A 124 3.86 0.80 9.60
N TYR A 125 3.13 -0.26 9.92
CA TYR A 125 2.00 -0.71 9.11
C TYR A 125 0.78 0.18 9.32
N SER A 126 0.58 0.76 10.52
CA SER A 126 -0.50 1.73 10.73
C SER A 126 -0.27 3.00 9.93
N ILE A 127 0.96 3.52 9.91
CA ILE A 127 1.30 4.70 9.10
C ILE A 127 1.11 4.38 7.61
N ALA A 128 1.57 3.22 7.15
CA ALA A 128 1.35 2.78 5.77
C ALA A 128 -0.14 2.67 5.43
N LEU A 129 -0.96 2.12 6.32
CA LEU A 129 -2.41 2.02 6.14
C LEU A 129 -3.06 3.40 6.00
N VAL A 130 -2.73 4.34 6.88
CA VAL A 130 -3.24 5.72 6.80
C VAL A 130 -2.84 6.40 5.49
N LEU A 131 -1.59 6.23 5.06
CA LEU A 131 -1.11 6.76 3.79
C LEU A 131 -1.89 6.20 2.60
N LEU A 132 -2.06 4.88 2.52
CA LEU A 132 -2.85 4.26 1.44
C LEU A 132 -4.29 4.78 1.44
N LEU A 133 -4.98 4.77 2.59
CA LEU A 133 -6.36 5.24 2.69
C LEU A 133 -6.52 6.72 2.30
N SER A 134 -5.50 7.55 2.53
CA SER A 134 -5.53 8.98 2.23
C SER A 134 -5.52 9.32 0.73
N ARG A 135 -4.91 8.45 -0.10
CA ARG A 135 -4.73 8.70 -1.55
C ARG A 135 -5.35 7.65 -2.45
N ILE A 136 -6.15 6.73 -1.92
CA ILE A 136 -7.02 5.92 -2.78
C ILE A 136 -8.02 6.86 -3.47
N PRO A 137 -8.15 6.80 -4.82
CA PRO A 137 -9.14 7.59 -5.54
C PRO A 137 -10.53 6.95 -5.38
N TRP A 138 -11.14 7.13 -4.21
CA TRP A 138 -12.39 6.49 -3.80
C TRP A 138 -13.55 6.68 -4.80
N SER A 139 -13.59 7.82 -5.47
CA SER A 139 -14.65 8.15 -6.44
C SER A 139 -14.60 7.28 -7.71
N THR A 140 -13.45 6.76 -8.09
CA THR A 140 -13.30 5.80 -9.22
C THR A 140 -13.31 4.35 -8.77
N TRP A 141 -13.21 4.09 -7.47
CA TRP A 141 -13.21 2.74 -6.90
C TRP A 141 -14.61 2.22 -6.58
N MET A 142 -15.57 3.13 -6.38
CA MET A 142 -16.98 2.84 -6.09
C MET A 142 -17.93 3.23 -7.23
N GLY A 143 -17.41 3.51 -8.43
CA GLY A 143 -18.15 3.98 -9.60
C GLY A 143 -18.00 3.06 -10.79
#